data_AF-A0A127ZGP9-F1
#
_entry.id   AF-A0A127ZGP9-F1
#
_cell.length_a   1.000
_cell.length_b   1.000
_cell.length_c   1.000
_cell.angle_alpha   90.00
_cell.angle_beta   90.00
_cell.angle_gamma   90.00
#
_symmetry.space_group_name_H-M   'P 1'
#
loop_
_entity.id
_entity.type
_entity.pdbx_description
1 polymer ?
#
loop_
_entity_poly.entity_id
_entity_poly.type
_entity_poly.pdbx_seq_one_letter_code
_entity_poly.pdbx_strand_id
1 'polypeptide(L)'
;MRFLLPTFFGVATFLASVLLWSQSCTAFHGDKASTSMTPVLPPAGSSASTPARSPPRMPLFQMERPDVNTYIKDHLTPKKLEGLQSTITSEPKPEMPFEGPTPLLNILAPTNEVRQALVDYGSIGLVDQEREKALYIQLQGGGILPIKPSDEQTQMLVTMMKLDPKVHKLKKAILGRLGPIRAMSSDEVDGLPHALGIPILTRGHDSYENMLAASRQEPRSFWLQHERRYLLIHPYQEVLFEEAVSHATDEINQALKGFRDYKDRYGRGYAGLRWGRPLNLETWPTSIKRPNIEKYERFGSGSASRQEMIQALKKHGRFRLYITSPAQSQSRDVPFKAYKAILQHSVSSGHGPSTTEVVIHPLTRKERFYEWLAKTAKRIKLPAMIPFGQEEVTNVDTILSPVRGDESEREGELAQSLQAGESVAGHIHV
;
A
#
# COMPACT_ATOMS: atom_id res chain seq x y z
N MET A 1 58.61 51.65 -12.67
CA MET A 1 57.30 52.30 -12.91
C MET A 1 56.35 51.80 -11.84
N ARG A 2 56.23 52.54 -10.73
CA ARG A 2 55.10 53.40 -10.33
C ARG A 2 53.80 52.63 -9.99
N PHE A 3 53.54 52.65 -8.69
CA PHE A 3 52.33 52.36 -7.90
C PHE A 3 50.99 52.74 -8.54
N LEU A 4 49.90 52.05 -8.14
CA LEU A 4 48.80 52.62 -7.33
C LEU A 4 47.61 51.64 -7.19
N LEU A 5 47.29 51.29 -5.93
CA LEU A 5 45.93 51.00 -5.45
C LEU A 5 45.19 52.33 -5.24
N PRO A 6 43.85 52.38 -5.37
CA PRO A 6 43.05 52.70 -4.18
C PRO A 6 41.67 52.00 -4.08
N THR A 7 41.40 51.51 -2.85
CA THR A 7 40.22 51.70 -1.98
C THR A 7 38.78 51.82 -2.51
N PHE A 8 37.93 50.95 -1.91
CA PHE A 8 36.62 51.20 -1.25
C PHE A 8 35.68 52.29 -1.79
N PHE A 9 34.47 51.89 -2.21
CA PHE A 9 33.20 52.58 -1.94
C PHE A 9 32.02 51.62 -2.18
N GLY A 10 31.04 51.57 -1.27
CA GLY A 10 29.71 51.03 -1.57
C GLY A 10 29.06 50.06 -0.59
N VAL A 11 29.01 50.39 0.71
CA VAL A 11 27.97 49.87 1.62
C VAL A 11 26.80 50.86 1.56
N ALA A 12 25.62 50.42 1.12
CA ALA A 12 24.30 50.78 1.65
C ALA A 12 23.18 50.44 0.64
N THR A 13 22.04 50.05 1.18
CA THR A 13 20.71 49.90 0.54
C THR A 13 20.46 48.62 -0.25
N PHE A 14 19.78 47.64 0.37
CA PHE A 14 18.52 47.04 -0.11
C PHE A 14 18.04 45.95 0.88
N LEU A 15 17.91 46.31 2.16
CA LEU A 15 17.06 45.61 3.13
C LEU A 15 15.69 46.31 3.14
N ALA A 16 14.88 46.07 2.10
CA ALA A 16 13.50 46.55 2.03
C ALA A 16 12.70 45.83 0.92
N SER A 17 12.58 44.50 0.97
CA SER A 17 11.62 43.76 0.13
C SER A 17 11.16 42.43 0.75
N VAL A 18 11.18 42.32 2.07
CA VAL A 18 10.51 41.25 2.82
C VAL A 18 9.47 41.95 3.67
N LEU A 19 8.22 42.07 3.18
CA LEU A 19 6.97 42.38 3.93
C LEU A 19 5.84 42.88 3.01
N LEU A 20 5.60 42.26 1.85
CA LEU A 20 4.39 42.54 1.05
C LEU A 20 3.91 41.24 0.36
N TRP A 21 3.29 40.35 1.13
CA TRP A 21 2.21 39.46 0.68
C TRP A 21 1.56 38.79 1.88
N SER A 22 0.94 39.62 2.72
CA SER A 22 -0.16 39.20 3.58
C SER A 22 -1.35 40.08 3.27
N GLN A 23 -2.50 39.45 3.10
CA GLN A 23 -3.86 40.01 3.09
C GLN A 23 -4.37 40.61 1.78
N SER A 24 -5.27 39.87 1.14
CA SER A 24 -6.52 40.42 0.61
C SER A 24 -7.60 39.32 0.62
N CYS A 25 -8.59 39.53 1.48
CA CYS A 25 -9.87 38.82 1.57
C CYS A 25 -10.90 39.42 0.60
N THR A 26 -12.12 38.87 0.66
CA THR A 26 -13.44 39.32 0.13
C THR A 26 -13.85 38.64 -1.18
N ALA A 27 -14.79 37.69 -1.15
CA ALA A 27 -16.23 37.81 -0.89
C ALA A 27 -16.95 38.54 -2.04
N PHE A 28 -17.57 37.76 -2.94
CA PHE A 28 -18.54 38.26 -3.90
C PHE A 28 -19.84 37.49 -3.74
N HIS A 29 -20.88 38.24 -3.35
CA HIS A 29 -22.28 37.87 -3.33
C HIS A 29 -22.89 38.26 -4.69
N GLY A 30 -23.77 37.43 -5.25
CA GLY A 30 -24.40 37.70 -6.54
C GLY A 30 -25.57 36.76 -6.81
N ASP A 31 -26.74 37.22 -6.40
CA ASP A 31 -28.08 36.65 -6.44
C ASP A 31 -28.61 36.10 -7.79
N LYS A 32 -29.49 35.10 -7.64
CA LYS A 32 -30.79 34.83 -8.32
C LYS A 32 -30.84 34.65 -9.85
N ALA A 33 -31.27 33.45 -10.24
CA ALA A 33 -32.37 33.29 -11.19
C ALA A 33 -33.17 32.01 -10.93
N SER A 34 -34.44 32.20 -10.57
CA SER A 34 -35.49 31.18 -10.53
C SER A 34 -35.81 30.69 -11.94
N THR A 35 -36.02 29.38 -12.12
CA THR A 35 -37.00 28.91 -13.11
C THR A 35 -37.60 27.59 -12.64
N SER A 36 -38.85 27.67 -12.20
CA SER A 36 -39.79 26.57 -12.09
C SER A 36 -39.99 25.90 -13.44
N MET A 37 -40.14 24.57 -13.48
CA MET A 37 -41.27 23.90 -14.14
C MET A 37 -41.29 22.43 -13.69
N THR A 38 -42.28 22.09 -12.86
CA THR A 38 -42.93 20.78 -12.88
C THR A 38 -43.99 20.79 -13.98
N PRO A 39 -44.25 19.62 -14.59
CA PRO A 39 -45.61 19.12 -14.45
C PRO A 39 -45.68 17.64 -14.06
N VAL A 40 -46.80 17.37 -13.41
CA VAL A 40 -47.27 16.15 -12.77
C VAL A 40 -48.26 15.45 -13.70
N LEU A 41 -48.18 14.12 -13.90
CA LEU A 41 -49.23 13.11 -13.60
C LEU A 41 -48.87 11.70 -14.16
N PRO A 42 -49.49 10.61 -13.62
CA PRO A 42 -48.96 9.23 -13.52
C PRO A 42 -49.89 8.20 -14.25
N PRO A 43 -50.05 6.94 -13.79
CA PRO A 43 -49.11 5.81 -13.69
C PRO A 43 -49.58 4.58 -14.49
N ALA A 44 -48.70 3.65 -14.84
CA ALA A 44 -49.09 2.27 -15.15
C ALA A 44 -47.93 1.29 -14.94
N GLY A 45 -48.19 0.17 -14.27
CA GLY A 45 -47.38 -1.04 -14.38
C GLY A 45 -46.69 -1.51 -13.09
N SER A 46 -47.48 -1.89 -12.08
CA SER A 46 -47.03 -2.74 -10.98
C SER A 46 -46.55 -4.10 -11.51
N SER A 47 -45.27 -4.41 -11.29
CA SER A 47 -44.80 -5.79 -11.21
C SER A 47 -44.22 -5.99 -9.82
N ALA A 48 -45.00 -6.66 -8.98
CA ALA A 48 -44.65 -7.03 -7.62
C ALA A 48 -43.50 -8.05 -7.65
N SER A 49 -42.29 -7.59 -7.34
CA SER A 49 -41.21 -8.45 -6.87
C SER A 49 -41.27 -8.50 -5.35
N THR A 50 -41.68 -9.66 -4.84
CA THR A 50 -41.69 -10.04 -3.44
C THR A 50 -40.34 -9.69 -2.79
N PRO A 51 -40.28 -8.90 -1.70
CA PRO A 51 -39.04 -8.75 -0.97
C PRO A 51 -38.70 -10.09 -0.32
N ALA A 52 -37.59 -10.68 -0.76
CA ALA A 52 -37.01 -11.86 -0.13
C ALA A 52 -36.80 -11.56 1.35
N ARG A 53 -37.55 -12.27 2.19
CA ARG A 53 -37.49 -12.23 3.65
C ARG A 53 -36.06 -12.59 4.07
N SER A 54 -35.26 -11.57 4.38
CA SER A 54 -33.95 -11.74 4.98
C SER A 54 -34.09 -12.66 6.18
N PRO A 55 -33.25 -13.69 6.34
CA PRO A 55 -33.28 -14.53 7.53
C PRO A 55 -33.12 -13.64 8.77
N PRO A 56 -33.81 -13.95 9.88
CA PRO A 56 -33.69 -13.17 11.10
C PRO A 56 -32.22 -13.10 11.49
N ARG A 57 -31.68 -11.87 11.56
CA ARG A 57 -30.39 -11.62 12.21
C ARG A 57 -30.52 -12.16 13.63
N MET A 58 -29.87 -13.28 13.89
CA MET A 58 -29.66 -13.76 15.26
C MET A 58 -29.08 -12.60 16.07
N PRO A 59 -29.55 -12.36 17.31
CA PRO A 59 -28.95 -11.36 18.16
C PRO A 59 -27.48 -11.72 18.31
N LEU A 60 -26.61 -10.78 17.93
CA LEU A 60 -25.20 -10.84 18.26
C LEU A 60 -25.16 -10.86 19.78
N PHE A 61 -24.93 -12.03 20.38
CA PHE A 61 -24.66 -12.13 21.80
C PHE A 61 -23.50 -11.18 22.06
N GLN A 62 -23.80 -10.04 22.70
CA GLN A 62 -22.78 -9.16 23.25
C GLN A 62 -22.10 -9.99 24.32
N MET A 63 -21.03 -10.72 23.94
CA MET A 63 -20.11 -11.30 24.91
C MET A 63 -19.66 -10.13 25.78
N GLU A 64 -20.08 -10.15 27.04
CA GLU A 64 -19.72 -9.12 28.00
C GLU A 64 -18.19 -9.11 28.10
N ARG A 65 -17.58 -8.00 27.70
CA ARG A 65 -16.14 -7.86 27.63
C ARG A 65 -15.57 -7.82 29.06
N PRO A 66 -14.88 -8.87 29.53
CA PRO A 66 -14.38 -8.90 30.88
C PRO A 66 -13.31 -7.81 31.06
N ASP A 67 -13.20 -7.25 32.27
CA ASP A 67 -11.99 -6.50 32.62
C ASP A 67 -10.79 -7.47 32.67
N VAL A 68 -9.59 -6.98 32.32
CA VAL A 68 -8.39 -7.82 32.24
C VAL A 68 -8.09 -8.48 33.59
N ASN A 69 -8.29 -7.78 34.71
CA ASN A 69 -8.05 -8.36 36.04
C ASN A 69 -9.06 -9.45 36.37
N THR A 70 -10.33 -9.23 36.03
CA THR A 70 -11.39 -10.24 36.17
C THR A 70 -11.07 -11.46 35.32
N TYR A 71 -10.63 -11.25 34.09
CA TYR A 71 -10.23 -12.34 33.21
C TYR A 71 -9.11 -13.20 33.81
N ILE A 72 -8.07 -12.57 34.36
CA ILE A 72 -6.97 -13.28 35.02
C ILE A 72 -7.51 -14.11 36.20
N LYS A 73 -8.26 -13.49 37.10
CA LYS A 73 -8.80 -14.14 38.30
C LYS A 73 -9.68 -15.34 37.95
N ASP A 74 -10.52 -15.20 36.94
CA ASP A 74 -11.54 -16.19 36.62
C ASP A 74 -11.02 -17.27 35.69
N HIS A 75 -10.09 -16.95 34.78
CA HIS A 75 -9.68 -17.87 33.72
C HIS A 75 -8.23 -18.35 33.80
N LEU A 76 -7.36 -17.62 34.47
CA LEU A 76 -5.92 -17.94 34.57
C LEU A 76 -5.59 -18.24 36.03
N THR A 77 -6.08 -19.37 36.55
CA THR A 77 -5.72 -19.87 37.89
C THR A 77 -4.80 -21.09 37.76
N PRO A 78 -3.88 -21.36 38.71
CA PRO A 78 -2.98 -22.51 38.63
C PRO A 78 -3.72 -23.83 38.38
N LYS A 79 -4.84 -24.05 39.07
CA LYS A 79 -5.70 -25.23 38.88
C LYS A 79 -6.25 -25.39 37.45
N LYS A 80 -6.47 -24.27 36.73
CA LYS A 80 -6.97 -24.28 35.35
C LYS A 80 -5.86 -24.46 34.31
N LEU A 81 -4.60 -24.27 34.72
CA LEU A 81 -3.41 -24.53 33.91
C LEU A 81 -2.84 -25.92 34.19
N GLU A 82 -3.14 -26.50 35.35
CA GLU A 82 -2.74 -27.84 35.74
C GLU A 82 -3.21 -28.87 34.70
N GLY A 83 -2.27 -29.72 34.25
CA GLY A 83 -2.52 -30.75 33.25
C GLY A 83 -2.41 -30.29 31.79
N LEU A 84 -2.28 -29.00 31.51
CA LEU A 84 -1.88 -28.54 30.18
C LEU A 84 -0.41 -28.87 29.95
N GLN A 85 -0.13 -29.54 28.83
CA GLN A 85 1.23 -29.82 28.40
C GLN A 85 1.65 -28.77 27.38
N SER A 86 2.93 -28.40 27.38
CA SER A 86 3.46 -27.52 26.35
C SER A 86 3.30 -28.19 24.99
N THR A 87 2.60 -27.52 24.08
CA THR A 87 2.33 -27.96 22.71
C THR A 87 3.14 -27.18 21.71
N ILE A 88 4.27 -26.57 22.10
CA ILE A 88 5.12 -25.82 21.16
C ILE A 88 5.54 -26.76 20.03
N THR A 89 4.79 -26.68 18.93
CA THR A 89 5.28 -27.01 17.61
C THR A 89 6.31 -25.95 17.27
N SER A 90 7.40 -26.35 16.60
CA SER A 90 8.52 -25.46 16.27
C SER A 90 8.14 -24.16 15.55
N GLU A 91 6.92 -24.07 15.00
CA GLU A 91 6.44 -22.92 14.24
C GLU A 91 5.29 -22.18 14.96
N PRO A 92 5.49 -20.93 15.40
CA PRO A 92 4.43 -20.10 15.95
C PRO A 92 3.42 -19.73 14.84
N LYS A 93 2.13 -19.60 15.20
CA LYS A 93 1.06 -19.13 14.28
C LYS A 93 1.55 -17.91 13.50
N PRO A 94 1.60 -17.91 12.15
CA PRO A 94 2.32 -16.88 11.39
C PRO A 94 1.88 -15.44 11.67
N GLU A 95 0.58 -15.24 11.84
CA GLU A 95 -0.05 -13.92 11.99
C GLU A 95 -0.08 -13.38 13.43
N MET A 96 0.23 -14.23 14.42
CA MET A 96 0.14 -13.84 15.83
C MET A 96 1.17 -12.75 16.16
N PRO A 97 0.79 -11.61 16.75
CA PRO A 97 1.75 -10.61 17.19
C PRO A 97 2.67 -11.13 18.30
N PHE A 98 3.93 -10.70 18.29
CA PHE A 98 4.91 -11.00 19.34
C PHE A 98 5.69 -9.73 19.68
N GLU A 99 5.89 -9.52 20.97
CA GLU A 99 6.90 -8.61 21.48
C GLU A 99 8.02 -9.46 22.11
N GLY A 100 9.20 -9.46 21.47
CA GLY A 100 10.27 -10.38 21.83
C GLY A 100 9.81 -11.85 21.75
N PRO A 101 9.94 -12.62 22.84
CA PRO A 101 9.44 -14.00 22.92
C PRO A 101 7.96 -14.10 23.32
N THR A 102 7.33 -13.00 23.74
CA THR A 102 6.00 -12.99 24.34
C THR A 102 4.90 -12.80 23.27
N PRO A 103 4.01 -13.78 23.04
CA PRO A 103 2.88 -13.60 22.14
C PRO A 103 1.88 -12.61 22.74
N LEU A 104 1.25 -11.82 21.88
CA LEU A 104 0.17 -10.91 22.25
C LEU A 104 -1.17 -11.53 21.84
N LEU A 105 -2.12 -11.55 22.77
CA LEU A 105 -3.47 -12.06 22.55
C LEU A 105 -4.50 -11.00 22.92
N ASN A 106 -5.60 -10.98 22.18
CA ASN A 106 -6.76 -10.15 22.53
C ASN A 106 -7.44 -10.74 23.77
N ILE A 107 -7.96 -9.91 24.67
CA ILE A 107 -8.75 -10.36 25.84
C ILE A 107 -9.99 -11.21 25.47
N LEU A 108 -10.52 -11.04 24.26
CA LEU A 108 -11.63 -11.82 23.71
C LEU A 108 -11.20 -13.12 23.05
N ALA A 109 -9.89 -13.44 23.02
CA ALA A 109 -9.41 -14.70 22.48
C ALA A 109 -10.00 -15.89 23.28
N PRO A 110 -10.25 -17.05 22.62
CA PRO A 110 -10.76 -18.23 23.31
C PRO A 110 -9.91 -18.58 24.53
N THR A 111 -10.55 -18.82 25.68
CA THR A 111 -9.82 -19.02 26.94
C THR A 111 -8.80 -20.15 26.88
N ASN A 112 -9.12 -21.23 26.17
CA ASN A 112 -8.20 -22.36 26.00
C ASN A 112 -6.93 -21.95 25.23
N GLU A 113 -7.06 -21.07 24.24
CA GLU A 113 -5.91 -20.55 23.49
C GLU A 113 -5.02 -19.67 24.38
N VAL A 114 -5.62 -18.81 25.20
CA VAL A 114 -4.86 -17.97 26.14
C VAL A 114 -4.10 -18.81 27.16
N ARG A 115 -4.75 -19.83 27.73
CA ARG A 115 -4.10 -20.75 28.69
C ARG A 115 -2.98 -21.54 28.05
N GLN A 116 -3.23 -22.10 26.86
CA GLN A 116 -2.23 -22.88 26.14
C GLN A 116 -1.03 -22.01 25.76
N ALA A 117 -1.25 -20.79 25.27
CA ALA A 117 -0.19 -19.84 24.96
C ALA A 117 0.63 -19.48 26.21
N LEU A 118 0.00 -19.30 27.37
CA LEU A 118 0.71 -19.04 28.62
C LEU A 118 1.59 -20.22 29.05
N VAL A 119 1.12 -21.44 28.90
CA VAL A 119 1.90 -22.65 29.21
C VAL A 119 3.02 -22.87 28.19
N ASP A 120 2.74 -22.64 26.91
CA ASP A 120 3.69 -22.80 25.82
C ASP A 120 4.84 -21.80 25.97
N TYR A 121 4.54 -20.50 26.04
CA TYR A 121 5.55 -19.45 25.98
C TYR A 121 6.06 -19.00 27.36
N GLY A 122 5.42 -19.42 28.45
CA GLY A 122 5.75 -18.99 29.82
C GLY A 122 5.37 -17.55 30.15
N SER A 123 5.15 -16.71 29.15
CA SER A 123 4.59 -15.36 29.27
C SER A 123 3.66 -15.05 28.11
N ILE A 124 2.66 -14.20 28.34
CA ILE A 124 1.79 -13.63 27.31
C ILE A 124 1.54 -12.15 27.58
N GLY A 125 1.23 -11.38 26.54
CA GLY A 125 0.60 -10.08 26.66
C GLY A 125 -0.89 -10.18 26.38
N LEU A 126 -1.75 -9.85 27.35
CA LEU A 126 -3.18 -9.69 27.14
C LEU A 126 -3.51 -8.24 26.82
N VAL A 127 -4.14 -8.01 25.67
CA VAL A 127 -4.44 -6.68 25.15
C VAL A 127 -5.94 -6.52 24.95
N ASP A 128 -6.48 -5.45 25.53
CA ASP A 128 -7.82 -4.95 25.27
C ASP A 128 -7.72 -3.75 24.31
N GLN A 129 -7.95 -4.01 23.01
CA GLN A 129 -7.82 -2.99 21.96
C GLN A 129 -8.88 -1.87 22.03
N GLU A 130 -10.06 -2.13 22.59
CA GLU A 130 -11.15 -1.13 22.67
C GLU A 130 -10.99 -0.23 23.91
N ARG A 131 -10.53 -0.79 25.03
CA ARG A 131 -10.26 -0.02 26.25
C ARG A 131 -8.83 0.51 26.32
N GLU A 132 -8.01 0.24 25.31
CA GLU A 132 -6.60 0.62 25.21
C GLU A 132 -5.79 0.22 26.46
N LYS A 133 -6.00 -1.02 26.92
CA LYS A 133 -5.30 -1.59 28.08
C LYS A 133 -4.46 -2.79 27.65
N ALA A 134 -3.34 -2.99 28.32
CA ALA A 134 -2.52 -4.18 28.16
C ALA A 134 -1.94 -4.61 29.51
N LEU A 135 -1.71 -5.91 29.67
CA LEU A 135 -1.05 -6.51 30.82
C LEU A 135 -0.18 -7.68 30.35
N TYR A 136 1.05 -7.76 30.86
CA TYR A 136 1.80 -9.00 30.74
C TYR A 136 1.41 -9.95 31.84
N ILE A 137 1.48 -11.23 31.52
CA ILE A 137 1.21 -12.32 32.43
C ILE A 137 2.35 -13.29 32.29
N GLN A 138 3.06 -13.55 33.37
CA GLN A 138 4.19 -14.48 33.40
C GLN A 138 3.91 -15.64 34.36
N LEU A 139 4.28 -16.85 33.96
CA LEU A 139 4.35 -18.00 34.86
C LEU A 139 5.64 -17.94 35.66
N GLN A 140 5.51 -17.84 36.99
CA GLN A 140 6.65 -17.82 37.89
C GLN A 140 6.37 -18.69 39.12
N GLY A 141 7.23 -19.69 39.35
CA GLY A 141 7.14 -20.56 40.54
C GLY A 141 5.82 -21.32 40.68
N GLY A 142 5.17 -21.68 39.57
CA GLY A 142 3.83 -22.32 39.56
C GLY A 142 2.66 -21.35 39.80
N GLY A 143 2.95 -20.06 40.00
CA GLY A 143 1.96 -18.99 40.09
C GLY A 143 1.94 -18.13 38.83
N ILE A 144 1.05 -17.13 38.85
CA ILE A 144 0.85 -16.17 37.77
C ILE A 144 1.16 -14.77 38.29
N LEU A 145 2.07 -14.08 37.61
CA LEU A 145 2.46 -12.71 37.93
C LEU A 145 1.95 -11.77 36.83
N PRO A 146 0.94 -10.91 37.14
CA PRO A 146 0.57 -9.83 36.24
C PRO A 146 1.56 -8.67 36.37
N ILE A 147 2.06 -8.17 35.23
CA ILE A 147 2.98 -7.03 35.16
C ILE A 147 2.31 -5.94 34.30
N LYS A 148 2.11 -4.76 34.89
CA LYS A 148 1.51 -3.63 34.20
C LYS A 148 2.58 -2.92 33.34
N PRO A 149 2.44 -2.85 32.01
CA PRO A 149 3.31 -2.05 31.15
C PRO A 149 3.19 -0.55 31.46
N SER A 150 4.20 0.24 31.05
CA SER A 150 4.07 1.70 31.00
C SER A 150 2.97 2.13 30.02
N ASP A 151 2.53 3.39 30.08
CA ASP A 151 1.51 3.89 29.16
C ASP A 151 2.02 3.87 27.70
N GLU A 152 3.28 4.20 27.48
CA GLU A 152 3.94 4.11 26.17
C GLU A 152 3.99 2.66 25.65
N GLN A 153 4.38 1.71 26.51
CA GLN A 153 4.38 0.29 26.16
C GLN A 153 2.96 -0.23 25.89
N THR A 154 1.97 0.20 26.69
CA THR A 154 0.56 -0.15 26.47
C THR A 154 0.12 0.28 25.08
N GLN A 155 0.42 1.53 24.69
CA GLN A 155 0.08 2.05 23.38
C GLN A 155 0.80 1.28 22.25
N MET A 156 2.06 0.93 22.45
CA MET A 156 2.82 0.09 21.51
C MET A 156 2.15 -1.27 21.32
N LEU A 157 1.82 -1.99 22.41
CA LEU A 157 1.17 -3.30 22.36
C LEU A 157 -0.19 -3.26 21.68
N VAL A 158 -1.01 -2.26 22.01
CA VAL A 158 -2.31 -2.02 21.36
C VAL A 158 -2.13 -1.79 19.87
N THR A 159 -1.13 -0.99 19.48
CA THR A 159 -0.82 -0.74 18.06
C THR A 159 -0.35 -2.01 17.36
N MET A 160 0.56 -2.80 17.97
CA MET A 160 1.02 -4.09 17.43
C MET A 160 -0.14 -5.05 17.15
N MET A 161 -1.11 -5.12 18.06
CA MET A 161 -2.31 -5.94 17.90
C MET A 161 -3.23 -5.45 16.77
N LYS A 162 -3.24 -4.14 16.48
CA LYS A 162 -4.04 -3.54 15.41
C LYS A 162 -3.33 -3.55 14.05
N LEU A 163 -2.02 -3.80 14.00
CA LEU A 163 -1.27 -3.90 12.74
C LEU A 163 -1.85 -4.99 11.83
N ASP A 164 -1.66 -4.82 10.53
CA ASP A 164 -2.02 -5.84 9.56
C ASP A 164 -1.29 -7.16 9.89
N PRO A 165 -2.01 -8.31 10.02
CA PRO A 165 -1.42 -9.61 10.33
C PRO A 165 -0.24 -10.03 9.41
N LYS A 166 -0.22 -9.55 8.16
CA LYS A 166 0.88 -9.78 7.20
C LYS A 166 2.22 -9.22 7.70
N VAL A 167 2.21 -8.17 8.52
CA VAL A 167 3.44 -7.58 9.12
C VAL A 167 4.07 -8.56 10.12
N HIS A 168 3.27 -9.21 10.96
CA HIS A 168 3.75 -10.21 11.92
C HIS A 168 4.25 -11.47 11.23
N LYS A 169 3.53 -11.90 10.18
CA LYS A 169 3.96 -12.97 9.28
C LYS A 169 5.31 -12.64 8.65
N LEU A 170 5.50 -11.40 8.18
CA LEU A 170 6.77 -10.93 7.60
C LEU A 170 7.90 -10.95 8.62
N LYS A 171 7.68 -10.44 9.83
CA LYS A 171 8.68 -10.45 10.91
C LYS A 171 9.19 -11.87 11.17
N LYS A 172 8.30 -12.85 11.31
CA LYS A 172 8.67 -14.25 11.57
C LYS A 172 9.37 -14.90 10.39
N ALA A 173 8.91 -14.63 9.17
CA ALA A 173 9.56 -15.06 7.94
C ALA A 173 11.03 -14.62 7.89
N ILE A 174 11.29 -13.35 8.18
CA ILE A 174 12.64 -12.79 8.18
C ILE A 174 13.51 -13.41 9.28
N LEU A 175 12.92 -13.71 10.44
CA LEU A 175 13.59 -14.41 11.53
C LEU A 175 13.78 -15.92 11.29
N GLY A 176 13.42 -16.44 10.11
CA GLY A 176 13.54 -17.86 9.78
C GLY A 176 12.60 -18.78 10.58
N ARG A 177 11.55 -18.22 11.17
CA ARG A 177 10.53 -18.95 11.95
C ARG A 177 9.38 -19.47 11.09
N LEU A 178 9.35 -19.09 9.81
CA LEU A 178 8.47 -19.64 8.80
C LEU A 178 9.36 -20.26 7.72
N GLY A 179 8.90 -21.35 7.11
CA GLY A 179 9.61 -22.03 6.02
C GLY A 179 9.97 -21.12 4.82
N PRO A 180 10.70 -21.63 3.82
CA PRO A 180 11.23 -20.82 2.72
C PRO A 180 10.12 -20.12 1.94
N ILE A 181 10.22 -18.79 1.83
CA ILE A 181 9.23 -17.95 1.15
C ILE A 181 9.75 -17.48 -0.20
N ARG A 182 8.91 -17.67 -1.23
CA ARG A 182 9.10 -17.06 -2.55
C ARG A 182 8.68 -15.60 -2.50
N ALA A 183 9.60 -14.70 -2.81
CA ALA A 183 9.29 -13.28 -3.01
C ALA A 183 8.86 -13.03 -4.46
N MET A 184 7.97 -12.07 -4.68
CA MET A 184 7.72 -11.50 -6.01
C MET A 184 8.91 -10.66 -6.49
N SER A 185 8.87 -10.23 -7.76
CA SER A 185 9.92 -9.41 -8.35
C SER A 185 10.03 -8.06 -7.64
N SER A 186 11.27 -7.62 -7.37
CA SER A 186 11.55 -6.32 -6.73
C SER A 186 11.08 -5.12 -7.55
N ASP A 187 10.89 -5.30 -8.85
CA ASP A 187 10.54 -4.24 -9.80
C ASP A 187 9.19 -3.59 -9.53
N GLU A 188 8.26 -4.32 -8.91
CA GLU A 188 6.94 -3.77 -8.58
C GLU A 188 7.02 -2.73 -7.46
N VAL A 189 7.81 -3.00 -6.42
CA VAL A 189 8.01 -2.08 -5.28
C VAL A 189 8.81 -0.85 -5.72
N ASP A 190 9.82 -1.04 -6.57
CA ASP A 190 10.67 0.03 -7.10
C ASP A 190 9.86 1.14 -7.81
N GLY A 191 8.71 0.77 -8.39
CA GLY A 191 7.77 1.66 -9.06
C GLY A 191 6.69 2.27 -8.17
N LEU A 192 6.59 1.89 -6.89
CA LEU A 192 5.68 2.50 -5.91
C LEU A 192 6.14 3.91 -5.51
N PRO A 193 5.26 4.79 -5.03
CA PRO A 193 5.67 6.06 -4.44
C PRO A 193 6.66 5.83 -3.28
N HIS A 194 7.70 6.65 -3.22
CA HIS A 194 8.68 6.67 -2.14
C HIS A 194 8.70 8.03 -1.44
N ALA A 195 8.84 8.02 -0.13
CA ALA A 195 9.14 9.22 0.67
C ALA A 195 10.42 8.97 1.44
N LEU A 196 11.34 9.93 1.42
CA LEU A 196 12.65 9.82 2.07
C LEU A 196 13.45 8.57 1.60
N GLY A 197 13.24 8.15 0.35
CA GLY A 197 13.86 6.93 -0.19
C GLY A 197 13.25 5.62 0.31
N ILE A 198 12.17 5.67 1.10
CA ILE A 198 11.47 4.51 1.66
C ILE A 198 10.16 4.29 0.89
N PRO A 199 9.87 3.06 0.41
CA PRO A 199 8.64 2.77 -0.32
C PRO A 199 7.40 2.95 0.55
N ILE A 200 6.33 3.47 -0.05
CA ILE A 200 5.01 3.61 0.58
C ILE A 200 4.08 2.54 0.01
N LEU A 201 3.70 1.56 0.85
CA LEU A 201 2.77 0.52 0.47
C LEU A 201 1.33 1.05 0.59
N THR A 202 0.72 1.29 -0.56
CA THR A 202 -0.67 1.77 -0.66
C THR A 202 -1.66 0.62 -0.68
N ARG A 203 -2.94 0.91 -0.47
CA ARG A 203 -4.02 -0.09 -0.56
C ARG A 203 -3.99 -0.80 -1.91
N GLY A 204 -3.93 -2.12 -1.89
CA GLY A 204 -3.84 -2.97 -3.08
C GLY A 204 -2.40 -3.27 -3.50
N HIS A 205 -1.40 -2.64 -2.88
CA HIS A 205 0.02 -3.00 -3.03
C HIS A 205 0.65 -3.30 -1.66
N ASP A 206 -0.17 -3.56 -0.66
CA ASP A 206 0.16 -3.95 0.72
C ASP A 206 0.10 -5.47 0.94
N SER A 207 0.24 -6.27 -0.13
CA SER A 207 0.34 -7.72 -0.02
C SER A 207 1.58 -8.15 0.76
N TYR A 208 1.56 -9.38 1.30
CA TYR A 208 2.68 -9.93 2.04
C TYR A 208 3.95 -9.98 1.18
N GLU A 209 3.81 -10.31 -0.10
CA GLU A 209 4.89 -10.37 -1.07
C GLU A 209 5.50 -8.99 -1.33
N ASN A 210 4.69 -7.94 -1.41
CA ASN A 210 5.17 -6.57 -1.57
C ASN A 210 5.87 -6.07 -0.31
N MET A 211 5.34 -6.38 0.88
CA MET A 211 6.02 -6.08 2.15
C MET A 211 7.37 -6.80 2.25
N LEU A 212 7.43 -8.08 1.84
CA LEU A 212 8.68 -8.84 1.78
C LEU A 212 9.67 -8.25 0.76
N ALA A 213 9.20 -7.91 -0.44
CA ALA A 213 10.04 -7.27 -1.46
C ALA A 213 10.59 -5.93 -0.98
N ALA A 214 9.76 -5.09 -0.35
CA ALA A 214 10.19 -3.81 0.23
C ALA A 214 11.21 -4.00 1.36
N SER A 215 10.99 -4.98 2.24
CA SER A 215 11.92 -5.28 3.35
C SER A 215 13.31 -5.74 2.89
N ARG A 216 13.47 -6.22 1.65
CA ARG A 216 14.76 -6.65 1.09
C ARG A 216 15.55 -5.54 0.41
N GLN A 217 14.93 -4.39 0.13
CA GLN A 217 15.57 -3.26 -0.52
C GLN A 217 16.03 -2.26 0.53
N GLU A 218 17.24 -1.72 0.41
CA GLU A 218 17.70 -0.64 1.32
C GLU A 218 16.71 0.54 1.31
N PRO A 219 16.29 1.05 2.49
CA PRO A 219 16.85 0.80 3.84
C PRO A 219 16.22 -0.35 4.65
N ARG A 220 15.53 -1.30 3.98
CA ARG A 220 14.87 -2.50 4.54
C ARG A 220 13.66 -2.18 5.41
N SER A 221 12.99 -1.10 5.07
CA SER A 221 11.77 -0.62 5.72
C SER A 221 10.77 -0.15 4.68
N PHE A 222 9.54 0.06 5.12
CA PHE A 222 8.48 0.61 4.28
C PHE A 222 7.45 1.36 5.13
N TRP A 223 6.84 2.37 4.52
CA TRP A 223 5.69 3.05 5.10
C TRP A 223 4.42 2.24 4.85
N LEU A 224 3.63 2.02 5.90
CA LEU A 224 2.34 1.37 5.82
C LEU A 224 1.27 2.28 6.42
N GLN A 225 0.15 2.44 5.72
CA GLN A 225 -0.98 3.18 6.27
C GLN A 225 -1.64 2.36 7.38
N HIS A 226 -1.79 2.97 8.56
CA HIS A 226 -2.46 2.37 9.71
C HIS A 226 -3.48 3.37 10.25
N GLU A 227 -4.76 3.03 10.13
CA GLU A 227 -5.88 3.93 10.44
C GLU A 227 -5.76 5.27 9.68
N ARG A 228 -5.49 6.37 10.39
CA ARG A 228 -5.34 7.73 9.84
C ARG A 228 -3.90 8.22 9.76
N ARG A 229 -2.93 7.38 10.11
CA ARG A 229 -1.50 7.70 10.19
C ARG A 229 -0.66 6.73 9.36
N TYR A 230 0.62 7.04 9.22
CA TYR A 230 1.60 6.16 8.60
C TYR A 230 2.56 5.65 9.65
N LEU A 231 2.87 4.36 9.58
CA LEU A 231 3.87 3.71 10.42
C LEU A 231 5.04 3.31 9.52
N LEU A 232 6.25 3.58 10.00
CA LEU A 232 7.47 3.03 9.41
C LEU A 232 7.66 1.64 9.96
N ILE A 233 7.62 0.62 9.11
CA ILE A 233 7.81 -0.77 9.53
C ILE A 233 9.29 -1.16 9.37
N HIS A 234 9.88 -1.72 10.42
CA HIS A 234 11.26 -2.21 10.48
C HIS A 234 11.30 -3.72 10.76
N PRO A 235 11.09 -4.58 9.75
CA PRO A 235 10.98 -6.02 9.98
C PRO A 235 12.26 -6.67 10.55
N TYR A 236 13.43 -6.07 10.32
CA TYR A 236 14.72 -6.59 10.82
C TYR A 236 15.10 -6.08 12.21
N GLN A 237 14.45 -5.03 12.73
CA GLN A 237 14.81 -4.40 14.01
C GLN A 237 13.94 -4.89 15.15
N GLU A 238 14.42 -4.80 16.39
CA GLU A 238 13.63 -5.19 17.57
C GLU A 238 12.35 -4.37 17.70
N VAL A 239 12.48 -3.04 17.57
CA VAL A 239 11.34 -2.12 17.45
C VAL A 239 10.72 -2.32 16.07
N LEU A 240 9.53 -2.92 16.03
CA LEU A 240 8.89 -3.33 14.77
C LEU A 240 8.40 -2.13 13.94
N PHE A 241 8.00 -1.04 14.59
CA PHE A 241 7.48 0.12 13.90
C PHE A 241 7.72 1.42 14.67
N GLU A 242 7.71 2.52 13.93
CA GLU A 242 7.73 3.88 14.43
C GLU A 242 6.59 4.69 13.81
N GLU A 243 6.05 5.67 14.53
CA GLU A 243 5.06 6.58 13.97
C GLU A 243 5.72 7.67 13.13
N ALA A 244 5.13 8.00 11.98
CA ALA A 244 5.64 9.06 11.12
C ALA A 244 5.60 10.42 11.84
N VAL A 245 6.76 11.08 11.96
CA VAL A 245 6.85 12.47 12.40
C VAL A 245 6.25 13.43 11.37
N SER A 246 5.97 14.68 11.76
CA SER A 246 5.31 15.68 10.89
C SER A 246 5.98 15.83 9.52
N HIS A 247 7.30 16.02 9.49
CA HIS A 247 8.05 16.15 8.24
C HIS A 247 7.92 14.91 7.34
N ALA A 248 7.99 13.71 7.92
CA ALA A 248 7.82 12.46 7.16
C ALA A 248 6.38 12.34 6.62
N THR A 249 5.39 12.78 7.39
CA THR A 249 3.99 12.80 6.96
C THR A 249 3.77 13.73 5.76
N ASP A 250 4.39 14.91 5.78
CA ASP A 250 4.31 15.87 4.65
C ASP A 250 4.93 15.30 3.38
N GLU A 251 6.11 14.67 3.49
CA GLU A 251 6.80 14.00 2.39
C GLU A 251 5.99 12.81 1.84
N ILE A 252 5.37 12.00 2.70
CA ILE A 252 4.48 10.90 2.29
C ILE A 252 3.30 11.45 1.51
N ASN A 253 2.63 12.48 2.02
CA ASN A 253 1.48 13.09 1.35
C ASN A 253 1.86 13.71 0.01
N GLN A 254 3.01 14.39 -0.06
CA GLN A 254 3.54 14.94 -1.29
C GLN A 254 3.85 13.85 -2.32
N ALA A 255 4.52 12.77 -1.89
CA ALA A 255 4.85 11.64 -2.76
C ALA A 255 3.60 10.95 -3.29
N LEU A 256 2.59 10.69 -2.44
CA LEU A 256 1.34 10.06 -2.84
C LEU A 256 0.54 10.92 -3.82
N LYS A 257 0.41 12.22 -3.53
CA LYS A 257 -0.28 13.16 -4.41
C LYS A 257 0.45 13.29 -5.75
N GLY A 258 1.76 13.53 -5.70
CA GLY A 258 2.60 13.69 -6.89
C GLY A 258 2.60 12.44 -7.77
N PHE A 259 2.70 11.26 -7.16
CA PHE A 259 2.60 9.99 -7.86
C PHE A 259 1.26 9.83 -8.55
N ARG A 260 0.14 10.11 -7.87
CA ARG A 260 -1.21 10.03 -8.46
C ARG A 260 -1.36 11.00 -9.64
N ASP A 261 -1.01 12.27 -9.44
CA ASP A 261 -1.10 13.31 -10.47
C ASP A 261 -0.27 12.94 -11.71
N TYR A 262 0.92 12.36 -11.52
CA TYR A 262 1.78 11.91 -12.62
C TYR A 262 1.30 10.61 -13.24
N LYS A 263 0.73 9.68 -12.46
CA LYS A 263 0.15 8.44 -12.98
C LYS A 263 -0.98 8.77 -13.93
N ASP A 264 -1.89 9.66 -13.52
CA ASP A 264 -3.05 10.04 -14.32
C ASP A 264 -2.66 10.81 -15.59
N ARG A 265 -1.60 11.62 -15.53
CA ARG A 265 -1.17 12.45 -16.65
C ARG A 265 -0.21 11.75 -17.62
N TYR A 266 0.75 10.99 -17.10
CA TYR A 266 1.90 10.47 -17.84
C TYR A 266 1.99 8.95 -17.82
N GLY A 267 1.14 8.28 -17.05
CA GLY A 267 1.12 6.83 -16.86
C GLY A 267 1.99 6.34 -15.70
N ARG A 268 1.72 5.09 -15.28
CA ARG A 268 2.35 4.47 -14.10
C ARG A 268 3.87 4.38 -14.22
N GLY A 269 4.40 4.01 -15.39
CA GLY A 269 5.84 3.89 -15.61
C GLY A 269 6.59 5.20 -15.36
N TYR A 270 6.08 6.32 -15.87
CA TYR A 270 6.68 7.64 -15.65
C TYR A 270 6.47 8.16 -14.22
N ALA A 271 5.31 7.87 -13.62
CA ALA A 271 5.06 8.21 -12.22
C ALA A 271 6.06 7.51 -11.28
N GLY A 272 6.28 6.21 -11.46
CA GLY A 272 7.29 5.45 -10.71
C GLY A 272 8.73 5.88 -11.00
N LEU A 273 9.00 6.42 -12.18
CA LEU A 273 10.31 7.00 -12.48
C LEU A 273 10.56 8.31 -11.71
N ARG A 274 9.54 9.16 -11.55
CA ARG A 274 9.69 10.47 -10.90
C ARG A 274 9.52 10.43 -9.38
N TRP A 275 8.62 9.59 -8.89
CA TRP A 275 8.17 9.52 -7.50
C TRP A 275 8.42 8.17 -6.85
N GLY A 276 8.93 7.19 -7.60
CA GLY A 276 9.33 5.91 -7.02
C GLY A 276 10.76 5.91 -6.53
N ARG A 277 11.40 4.73 -6.54
CA ARG A 277 12.73 4.60 -5.96
C ARG A 277 13.73 5.54 -6.64
N PRO A 278 14.56 6.26 -5.89
CA PRO A 278 15.61 7.11 -6.47
C PRO A 278 16.52 6.33 -7.42
N LEU A 279 16.92 6.96 -8.51
CA LEU A 279 17.84 6.36 -9.47
C LEU A 279 19.26 6.38 -8.92
N ASN A 280 19.93 5.22 -8.89
CA ASN A 280 21.36 5.16 -8.57
C ASN A 280 22.18 5.51 -9.83
N LEU A 281 22.50 6.80 -9.95
CA LEU A 281 23.23 7.35 -11.08
C LEU A 281 24.74 7.13 -11.03
N GLU A 282 25.29 6.72 -9.88
CA GLU A 282 26.72 6.41 -9.74
C GLU A 282 27.12 5.23 -10.64
N THR A 283 26.17 4.34 -10.90
CA THR A 283 26.36 3.18 -11.79
C THR A 283 26.17 3.51 -13.28
N TRP A 284 25.92 4.77 -13.64
CA TRP A 284 25.64 5.18 -15.00
C TRP A 284 26.91 5.65 -15.71
N PRO A 285 26.98 5.55 -17.05
CA PRO A 285 28.10 6.09 -17.80
C PRO A 285 28.22 7.61 -17.61
N THR A 286 29.43 8.10 -17.33
CA THR A 286 29.71 9.54 -17.13
C THR A 286 29.44 10.38 -18.37
N SER A 287 29.53 9.78 -19.57
CA SER A 287 29.25 10.43 -20.84
C SER A 287 28.21 9.64 -21.64
N ILE A 288 27.00 10.21 -21.72
CA ILE A 288 25.91 9.62 -22.49
C ILE A 288 25.77 10.39 -23.82
N LYS A 289 26.11 9.73 -24.93
CA LYS A 289 26.00 10.32 -26.27
C LYS A 289 24.54 10.56 -26.63
N ARG A 290 24.24 11.79 -27.06
CA ARG A 290 22.89 12.16 -27.54
C ARG A 290 22.61 11.45 -28.86
N PRO A 291 21.60 10.56 -28.94
CA PRO A 291 21.26 9.93 -30.20
C PRO A 291 20.71 10.96 -31.20
N ASN A 292 20.67 10.59 -32.49
CA ASN A 292 19.83 11.27 -33.47
C ASN A 292 18.34 11.01 -33.15
N ILE A 293 17.44 11.93 -33.52
CA ILE A 293 16.02 11.87 -33.22
C ILE A 293 15.37 10.54 -33.64
N GLU A 294 15.83 9.96 -34.76
CA GLU A 294 15.34 8.68 -35.28
C GLU A 294 15.57 7.54 -34.28
N LYS A 295 16.68 7.58 -33.53
CA LYS A 295 17.09 6.54 -32.57
C LYS A 295 16.56 6.75 -31.14
N TYR A 296 15.64 7.69 -30.92
CA TYR A 296 15.07 7.89 -29.58
C TYR A 296 14.17 6.71 -29.25
N GLU A 297 14.32 6.15 -28.06
CA GLU A 297 13.32 5.25 -27.48
C GLU A 297 12.01 6.04 -27.30
N ARG A 298 10.90 5.43 -27.70
CA ARG A 298 9.57 6.06 -27.74
C ARG A 298 8.59 5.21 -26.96
N PHE A 299 8.02 5.81 -25.92
CA PHE A 299 7.11 5.14 -25.01
C PHE A 299 5.74 5.80 -25.06
N GLY A 300 4.68 4.99 -25.05
CA GLY A 300 3.33 5.44 -24.75
C GLY A 300 3.14 5.51 -23.23
N SER A 301 2.33 6.45 -22.76
CA SER A 301 2.05 6.63 -21.34
C SER A 301 1.49 5.35 -20.68
N GLY A 302 0.67 4.59 -21.38
CA GLY A 302 0.07 3.35 -20.86
C GLY A 302 0.87 2.07 -21.13
N SER A 303 1.92 2.11 -21.95
CA SER A 303 2.54 0.88 -22.49
C SER A 303 3.93 0.58 -21.94
N ALA A 304 4.59 1.55 -21.32
CA ALA A 304 5.99 1.41 -20.92
C ALA A 304 6.14 1.28 -19.41
N SER A 305 6.97 0.32 -19.01
CA SER A 305 7.37 0.08 -17.63
C SER A 305 8.41 1.10 -17.16
N ARG A 306 8.56 1.24 -15.84
CA ARG A 306 9.61 2.05 -15.22
C ARG A 306 11.01 1.59 -15.67
N GLN A 307 11.25 0.28 -15.74
CA GLN A 307 12.57 -0.26 -16.09
C GLN A 307 12.98 0.05 -17.53
N GLU A 308 12.05 -0.05 -18.49
CA GLU A 308 12.33 0.34 -19.89
C GLU A 308 12.71 1.82 -19.99
N MET A 309 12.03 2.70 -19.24
CA MET A 309 12.38 4.11 -19.19
C MET A 309 13.75 4.37 -18.54
N ILE A 310 14.08 3.64 -17.47
CA ILE A 310 15.41 3.71 -16.83
C ILE A 310 16.50 3.27 -17.81
N GLN A 311 16.30 2.15 -18.53
CA GLN A 311 17.26 1.67 -19.52
C GLN A 311 17.45 2.69 -20.65
N ALA A 312 16.38 3.31 -21.15
CA ALA A 312 16.46 4.37 -22.14
C ALA A 312 17.25 5.59 -21.63
N LEU A 313 17.02 6.00 -20.38
CA LEU A 313 17.80 7.07 -19.75
C LEU A 313 19.27 6.68 -19.57
N LYS A 314 19.57 5.46 -19.12
CA LYS A 314 20.96 5.00 -18.96
C LYS A 314 21.70 4.93 -20.31
N LYS A 315 21.01 4.54 -21.38
CA LYS A 315 21.58 4.37 -22.72
C LYS A 315 21.71 5.69 -23.49
N HIS A 316 20.75 6.61 -23.35
CA HIS A 316 20.62 7.79 -24.21
C HIS A 316 20.44 9.12 -23.46
N GLY A 317 20.26 9.08 -22.14
CA GLY A 317 20.04 10.24 -21.28
C GLY A 317 18.68 10.89 -21.48
N ARG A 318 17.82 10.29 -22.32
CA ARG A 318 16.51 10.82 -22.73
C ARG A 318 15.66 9.78 -23.44
N PHE A 319 14.36 10.04 -23.49
CA PHE A 319 13.40 9.32 -24.32
C PHE A 319 12.24 10.23 -24.75
N ARG A 320 11.40 9.75 -25.67
CA ARG A 320 10.11 10.40 -26.00
C ARG A 320 8.97 9.73 -25.26
N LEU A 321 8.13 10.54 -24.64
CA LEU A 321 6.89 10.08 -24.01
C LEU A 321 5.70 10.62 -24.80
N TYR A 322 4.81 9.73 -25.21
CA TYR A 322 3.58 10.05 -25.91
C TYR A 322 2.41 9.87 -24.95
N ILE A 323 1.66 10.93 -24.69
CA ILE A 323 0.50 10.88 -23.81
C ILE A 323 -0.75 10.58 -24.64
N THR A 324 -1.46 9.53 -24.25
CA THR A 324 -2.81 9.24 -24.75
C THR A 324 -3.81 9.88 -23.80
N SER A 325 -4.49 10.98 -24.15
CA SER A 325 -5.61 11.42 -23.32
C SER A 325 -6.83 10.52 -23.56
N PRO A 326 -7.66 10.20 -22.54
CA PRO A 326 -8.94 9.52 -22.74
C PRO A 326 -9.83 10.24 -23.76
N ALA A 327 -9.84 11.57 -23.72
CA ALA A 327 -10.54 12.42 -24.69
C ALA A 327 -9.93 12.37 -26.10
N GLN A 328 -8.64 12.01 -26.23
CA GLN A 328 -7.95 11.83 -27.51
C GLN A 328 -8.19 10.45 -28.12
N SER A 329 -8.47 9.42 -27.32
CA SER A 329 -8.69 8.07 -27.83
C SER A 329 -9.93 7.95 -28.73
N GLN A 330 -10.87 8.89 -28.65
CA GLN A 330 -12.11 8.90 -29.43
C GLN A 330 -12.00 9.69 -30.74
N SER A 331 -10.94 10.48 -30.93
CA SER A 331 -10.76 11.29 -32.14
C SER A 331 -9.48 10.87 -32.88
N ARG A 332 -9.64 10.30 -34.08
CA ARG A 332 -8.53 9.87 -34.94
C ARG A 332 -7.60 11.02 -35.37
N ASP A 333 -8.05 12.28 -35.22
CA ASP A 333 -7.38 13.47 -35.77
C ASP A 333 -6.72 14.36 -34.72
N VAL A 334 -6.83 14.08 -33.41
CA VAL A 334 -6.20 14.96 -32.40
C VAL A 334 -4.70 14.64 -32.30
N PRO A 335 -3.81 15.64 -32.50
CA PRO A 335 -2.37 15.40 -32.46
C PRO A 335 -1.93 14.94 -31.07
N PHE A 336 -1.18 13.83 -31.06
CA PHE A 336 -0.53 13.30 -29.87
C PHE A 336 0.29 14.38 -29.17
N LYS A 337 0.15 14.48 -27.85
CA LYS A 337 1.04 15.33 -27.05
C LYS A 337 2.30 14.53 -26.77
N ALA A 338 3.36 14.85 -27.49
CA ALA A 338 4.68 14.27 -27.28
C ALA A 338 5.50 15.16 -26.34
N TYR A 339 6.29 14.50 -25.50
CA TYR A 339 7.18 15.10 -24.53
C TYR A 339 8.57 14.50 -24.65
N LYS A 340 9.56 15.24 -24.17
CA LYS A 340 10.94 14.81 -24.02
C LYS A 340 11.21 14.64 -22.53
N ALA A 341 11.49 13.42 -22.09
CA ALA A 341 12.04 13.17 -20.76
C ALA A 341 13.57 13.19 -20.87
N ILE A 342 14.24 13.94 -20.00
CA ILE A 342 15.70 14.05 -19.93
C ILE A 342 16.17 13.89 -18.50
N LEU A 343 17.38 13.35 -18.35
CA LEU A 343 18.13 13.46 -17.12
C LEU A 343 18.72 14.88 -17.04
N GLN A 344 18.32 15.65 -16.03
CA GLN A 344 18.79 17.02 -15.80
C GLN A 344 19.56 17.08 -14.48
N HIS A 345 20.79 17.58 -14.53
CA HIS A 345 21.54 17.92 -13.34
C HIS A 345 21.05 19.28 -12.83
N SER A 346 20.37 19.30 -11.69
CA SER A 346 20.06 20.53 -10.99
C SER A 346 21.21 20.85 -10.05
N VAL A 347 21.89 21.96 -10.32
CA VAL A 347 22.80 22.58 -9.36
C VAL A 347 21.90 23.32 -8.38
N SER A 348 21.68 22.74 -7.19
CA SER A 348 20.94 23.43 -6.14
C SER A 348 21.69 24.72 -5.79
N SER A 349 21.00 25.85 -5.72
CA SER A 349 21.62 27.16 -5.50
C SER A 349 22.14 27.37 -4.06
N GLY A 350 21.88 26.40 -3.17
CA GLY A 350 22.50 26.27 -1.85
C GLY A 350 23.52 25.14 -1.82
N HIS A 351 24.40 25.10 -0.83
CA HIS A 351 25.53 24.16 -0.64
C HIS A 351 25.14 22.65 -0.51
N GLY A 352 24.04 22.21 -1.09
CA GLY A 352 23.65 20.81 -1.15
C GLY A 352 24.29 20.07 -2.34
N PRO A 353 24.37 18.73 -2.27
CA PRO A 353 24.86 17.92 -3.38
C PRO A 353 23.98 18.16 -4.62
N SER A 354 24.60 18.21 -5.80
CA SER A 354 23.88 18.32 -7.07
C SER A 354 22.90 17.15 -7.22
N THR A 355 21.61 17.43 -7.20
CA THR A 355 20.59 16.42 -7.43
C THR A 355 20.38 16.29 -8.93
N THR A 356 20.25 15.05 -9.40
CA THR A 356 19.97 14.80 -10.80
C THR A 356 18.57 14.21 -10.87
N GLU A 357 17.69 14.88 -11.60
CA GLU A 357 16.28 14.52 -11.70
C GLU A 357 15.86 14.22 -13.14
N VAL A 358 14.80 13.44 -13.28
CA VAL A 358 14.16 13.22 -14.58
C VAL A 358 13.11 14.31 -14.79
N VAL A 359 13.35 15.16 -15.79
CA VAL A 359 12.46 16.27 -16.13
C VAL A 359 11.78 16.00 -17.46
N ILE A 360 10.50 16.34 -17.53
CA ILE A 360 9.70 16.24 -18.75
C ILE A 360 9.44 17.63 -19.33
N HIS A 361 9.75 17.80 -20.61
CA HIS A 361 9.49 19.04 -21.34
C HIS A 361 8.57 18.79 -22.53
N PRO A 362 7.65 19.72 -22.84
CA PRO A 362 6.92 19.67 -24.11
C PRO A 362 7.92 19.78 -25.26
N LEU A 363 7.64 19.10 -26.37
CA LEU A 363 8.47 19.26 -27.57
C LEU A 363 8.39 20.71 -28.08
N THR A 364 9.55 21.26 -28.43
CA THR A 364 9.64 22.54 -29.14
C THR A 364 8.99 22.46 -30.52
N ARG A 365 8.61 23.59 -31.12
CA ARG A 365 8.02 23.61 -32.48
C ARG A 365 8.92 22.91 -33.51
N LYS A 366 10.24 23.13 -33.42
CA LYS A 366 11.24 22.48 -34.28
C LYS A 366 11.25 20.96 -34.09
N GLU A 367 11.31 20.48 -32.84
CA GLU A 367 11.27 19.04 -32.55
C GLU A 367 9.98 18.38 -33.05
N ARG A 368 8.82 19.05 -32.90
CA ARG A 368 7.55 18.53 -33.43
C ARG A 368 7.57 18.41 -34.95
N PHE A 369 8.12 19.41 -35.63
CA PHE A 369 8.26 19.38 -37.09
C PHE A 369 9.17 18.24 -37.54
N TYR A 370 10.30 18.03 -36.86
CA TYR A 370 11.20 16.90 -37.16
C TYR A 370 10.57 15.53 -36.87
N GLU A 371 9.86 15.37 -35.75
CA GLU A 371 9.12 14.11 -35.48
C GLU A 371 8.05 13.88 -36.56
N TRP A 372 7.33 14.92 -36.99
CA TRP A 372 6.36 14.82 -38.08
C TRP A 372 7.01 14.40 -39.39
N LEU A 373 8.10 15.05 -39.80
CA LEU A 373 8.84 14.67 -41.01
C LEU A 373 9.35 13.22 -40.94
N ALA A 374 9.96 12.84 -39.82
CA ALA A 374 10.48 11.49 -39.63
C ALA A 374 9.37 10.44 -39.67
N LYS A 375 8.18 10.75 -39.11
CA LYS A 375 6.98 9.90 -39.18
C LYS A 375 6.50 9.76 -40.62
N THR A 376 6.35 10.86 -41.36
CA THR A 376 5.89 10.87 -42.76
C THR A 376 6.84 10.10 -43.66
N ALA A 377 8.15 10.22 -43.41
CA ALA A 377 9.19 9.46 -44.10
C ALA A 377 9.32 7.99 -43.62
N LYS A 378 8.44 7.53 -42.71
CA LYS A 378 8.45 6.18 -42.11
C LYS A 378 9.78 5.79 -41.44
N ARG A 379 10.57 6.78 -41.00
CA ARG A 379 11.86 6.55 -40.32
C ARG A 379 11.71 6.27 -38.82
N ILE A 380 10.54 6.54 -38.27
CA ILE A 380 10.23 6.30 -36.87
C ILE A 380 8.89 5.57 -36.74
N LYS A 381 8.81 4.67 -35.77
CA LYS A 381 7.57 3.99 -35.37
C LYS A 381 7.05 4.65 -34.10
N LEU A 382 5.78 5.03 -34.10
CA LEU A 382 5.11 5.51 -32.89
C LEU A 382 4.65 4.32 -32.05
N PRO A 383 4.66 4.44 -30.71
CA PRO A 383 4.20 3.36 -29.83
C PRO A 383 2.71 3.06 -30.07
N ALA A 384 2.34 1.79 -29.89
CA ALA A 384 0.93 1.40 -29.87
C ALA A 384 0.26 2.04 -28.65
N MET A 385 -0.92 2.61 -28.87
CA MET A 385 -1.63 3.35 -27.82
C MET A 385 -2.63 2.42 -27.14
N ILE A 386 -2.38 2.13 -25.87
CA ILE A 386 -3.35 1.47 -25.00
C ILE A 386 -4.10 2.58 -24.25
N PRO A 387 -5.44 2.63 -24.32
CA PRO A 387 -6.22 3.64 -23.61
C PRO A 387 -6.00 3.53 -22.09
N PHE A 388 -5.95 4.68 -21.40
CA PHE A 388 -5.85 4.72 -19.94
C PHE A 388 -7.05 4.01 -19.31
N GLY A 389 -6.78 3.13 -18.35
CA GLY A 389 -7.82 2.41 -17.59
C GLY A 389 -8.14 1.00 -18.09
N GLN A 390 -7.51 0.54 -19.19
CA GLN A 390 -7.42 -0.88 -19.52
C GLN A 390 -6.11 -1.48 -18.99
N GLU A 391 -5.73 -1.17 -17.75
CA GLU A 391 -4.81 -2.08 -17.04
C GLU A 391 -5.61 -3.39 -16.94
N GLU A 392 -5.15 -4.44 -17.62
CA GLU A 392 -5.67 -5.79 -17.43
C GLU A 392 -5.75 -6.02 -15.93
N VAL A 393 -6.97 -6.12 -15.42
CA VAL A 393 -7.19 -6.85 -14.18
C VAL A 393 -6.77 -8.26 -14.55
N THR A 394 -5.49 -8.58 -14.38
CA THR A 394 -5.03 -9.94 -14.27
C THR A 394 -5.74 -10.49 -13.05
N ASN A 395 -6.95 -11.00 -13.27
CA ASN A 395 -7.60 -11.95 -12.39
C ASN A 395 -6.61 -13.12 -12.29
N VAL A 396 -5.86 -13.15 -11.19
CA VAL A 396 -5.04 -14.30 -10.82
C VAL A 396 -5.92 -15.46 -10.33
N ASP A 397 -7.24 -15.29 -10.29
CA ASP A 397 -8.19 -16.38 -10.14
C ASP A 397 -8.62 -16.91 -11.51
N THR A 398 -7.89 -17.88 -12.06
CA THR A 398 -8.39 -19.05 -12.83
C THR A 398 -7.19 -19.83 -13.40
N ILE A 399 -6.55 -20.65 -12.56
CA ILE A 399 -5.99 -21.94 -13.00
C ILE A 399 -6.39 -22.97 -11.94
N LEU A 400 -7.66 -23.35 -11.95
CA LEU A 400 -8.07 -24.69 -11.56
C LEU A 400 -8.71 -25.31 -12.79
N SER A 401 -7.88 -26.00 -13.57
CA SER A 401 -8.38 -26.95 -14.56
C SER A 401 -9.17 -28.05 -13.84
N PRO A 402 -10.35 -28.44 -14.35
CA PRO A 402 -11.04 -29.61 -13.84
C PRO A 402 -10.28 -30.85 -14.34
N VAL A 403 -9.74 -31.63 -13.42
CA VAL A 403 -9.36 -33.02 -13.71
C VAL A 403 -10.66 -33.78 -13.92
N ARG A 404 -11.01 -33.96 -15.20
CA ARG A 404 -12.04 -34.88 -15.67
C ARG A 404 -11.51 -36.29 -15.45
N GLY A 405 -12.27 -37.09 -14.71
CA GLY A 405 -12.01 -38.51 -14.57
C GLY A 405 -12.28 -39.26 -15.86
N ASP A 406 -11.60 -40.40 -16.00
CA ASP A 406 -12.03 -41.52 -16.81
C ASP A 406 -12.16 -42.76 -15.91
N GLU A 407 -13.10 -43.59 -16.33
CA GLU A 407 -13.72 -44.73 -15.68
C GLU A 407 -12.79 -45.94 -15.51
N SER A 408 -13.07 -46.78 -14.50
CA SER A 408 -13.31 -48.22 -14.73
C SER A 408 -13.74 -48.97 -13.47
N GLU A 409 -14.95 -49.50 -13.55
CA GLU A 409 -15.38 -50.87 -13.22
C GLU A 409 -15.12 -51.50 -11.83
N ARG A 410 -16.23 -51.84 -11.14
CA ARG A 410 -16.71 -53.19 -10.72
C ARG A 410 -17.61 -53.04 -9.49
N GLU A 411 -18.92 -53.20 -9.63
CA GLU A 411 -19.71 -54.44 -9.54
C GLU A 411 -19.86 -55.05 -8.14
N GLY A 412 -21.12 -55.35 -7.82
CA GLY A 412 -21.60 -56.14 -6.67
C GLY A 412 -22.17 -55.29 -5.52
N GLU A 413 -23.34 -55.51 -4.94
CA GLU A 413 -24.54 -56.30 -5.27
C GLU A 413 -25.58 -55.97 -4.16
N LEU A 414 -26.88 -55.93 -4.51
CA LEU A 414 -28.07 -56.32 -3.69
C LEU A 414 -28.35 -55.62 -2.33
N ALA A 415 -29.41 -54.80 -2.20
CA ALA A 415 -30.85 -55.13 -2.01
C ALA A 415 -31.19 -55.48 -0.54
N GLN A 416 -32.06 -54.78 0.21
CA GLN A 416 -33.54 -54.75 0.27
C GLN A 416 -33.86 -54.00 1.59
N SER A 417 -34.85 -53.11 1.79
CA SER A 417 -36.28 -53.35 2.09
C SER A 417 -36.75 -52.07 2.82
N LEU A 418 -37.70 -51.27 2.32
CA LEU A 418 -39.13 -51.25 2.70
C LEU A 418 -39.45 -51.48 4.19
N GLN A 419 -39.94 -50.44 4.89
CA GLN A 419 -41.32 -50.27 5.43
C GLN A 419 -41.39 -49.11 6.46
N ALA A 420 -42.34 -48.18 6.26
CA ALA A 420 -43.49 -47.85 7.15
C ALA A 420 -43.12 -47.40 8.58
N GLY A 421 -43.62 -46.32 9.18
CA GLY A 421 -44.84 -45.54 9.00
C GLY A 421 -45.52 -45.40 10.36
N GLU A 422 -45.66 -44.19 10.91
CA GLU A 422 -46.53 -43.75 12.04
C GLU A 422 -46.05 -42.31 12.39
N SER A 423 -46.76 -41.18 12.23
CA SER A 423 -48.13 -40.74 12.57
C SER A 423 -48.48 -40.84 14.05
N VAL A 424 -48.31 -39.77 14.83
CA VAL A 424 -49.28 -39.27 15.84
C VAL A 424 -49.10 -37.75 16.07
N ALA A 425 -50.25 -37.05 16.05
CA ALA A 425 -50.70 -35.80 16.69
C ALA A 425 -49.67 -34.90 17.42
N GLY A 426 -49.69 -33.57 17.33
CA GLY A 426 -50.82 -32.65 17.22
C GLY A 426 -51.35 -32.28 18.61
N HIS A 427 -50.90 -31.16 19.19
CA HIS A 427 -51.65 -30.40 20.22
C HIS A 427 -51.19 -28.93 20.24
N ILE A 428 -52.17 -28.04 20.05
CA ILE A 428 -52.15 -26.61 20.32
C ILE A 428 -52.95 -26.43 21.60
N HIS A 429 -52.44 -25.70 22.60
CA HIS A 429 -53.18 -24.63 23.30
C HIS A 429 -52.36 -23.98 24.42
N VAL A 430 -52.40 -22.64 24.42
CA VAL A 430 -52.12 -21.65 25.48
C VAL A 430 -50.67 -21.47 25.93
#